data_AF-A0A0T5P3Z2-F1
#
_entry.id   AF-A0A0T5P3Z2-F1
#
_cell.length_a   1.000
_cell.length_b   1.000
_cell.length_c   1.000
_cell.angle_alpha   90.00
_cell.angle_beta   90.00
_cell.angle_gamma   90.00
#
_symmetry.space_group_name_H-M   'P 1'
#
loop_
_entity.id
_entity.type
_entity.pdbx_description
1 polymer ?
#
loop_
_entity_poly.entity_id
_entity_poly.type
_entity_poly.pdbx_seq_one_letter_code
_entity_poly.pdbx_strand_id
1 'polypeptide(L)' 'MKTRVLCLAAILAVAAVQTHAETMVEDTDGNGAYSMDEMTAAYPELTEDDFVEIDTDASGDISTEELTLATESGLLSN' A
#
# COMPACT_ATOMS: atom_id res chain seq x y z
N MET A 1 -39.53 -47.44 -7.34
CA MET A 1 -39.36 -46.49 -6.21
C MET A 1 -38.30 -45.47 -6.61
N LYS A 2 -38.49 -44.20 -6.20
CA LYS A 2 -37.89 -42.98 -6.74
C LYS A 2 -36.35 -42.99 -6.76
N THR A 3 -35.78 -42.54 -7.89
CA THR A 3 -34.48 -41.88 -7.96
C THR A 3 -34.45 -40.67 -7.03
N ARG A 4 -33.27 -40.36 -6.45
CA ARG A 4 -32.68 -39.00 -6.25
C ARG A 4 -31.97 -38.79 -4.90
N VAL A 5 -30.73 -38.28 -5.04
CA VAL A 5 -30.20 -37.07 -4.36
C VAL A 5 -29.54 -37.23 -2.98
N LEU A 6 -28.52 -36.37 -2.78
CA LEU A 6 -27.83 -36.00 -1.53
C LEU A 6 -26.67 -36.95 -1.16
N CYS A 7 -25.42 -36.53 -1.09
CA CYS A 7 -24.96 -35.44 -0.23
C CYS A 7 -23.85 -34.58 -0.88
N LEU A 8 -24.19 -33.29 -0.96
CA LEU A 8 -23.33 -32.14 -1.20
C LEU A 8 -22.48 -31.90 0.06
N ALA A 9 -21.24 -32.40 0.10
CA ALA A 9 -20.28 -32.00 1.12
C ALA A 9 -19.51 -30.79 0.59
N ALA A 10 -20.07 -29.60 0.88
CA ALA A 10 -19.46 -28.31 0.61
C ALA A 10 -18.15 -28.18 1.40
N ILE A 11 -17.02 -28.38 0.72
CA ILE A 11 -15.73 -27.91 1.22
C ILE A 11 -15.68 -26.43 0.88
N LEU A 12 -16.20 -25.61 1.79
CA LEU A 12 -15.94 -24.17 1.84
C LEU A 12 -14.45 -23.99 2.16
N ALA A 13 -13.63 -24.05 1.12
CA ALA A 13 -12.27 -23.53 1.18
C ALA A 13 -12.41 -22.02 1.33
N VAL A 14 -12.27 -21.55 2.58
CA VAL A 14 -11.99 -20.15 2.87
C VAL A 14 -10.61 -19.88 2.26
N ALA A 15 -10.61 -19.41 1.01
CA ALA A 15 -9.48 -18.70 0.48
C ALA A 15 -9.43 -17.39 1.25
N ALA A 16 -8.61 -17.35 2.30
CA ALA A 16 -8.15 -16.10 2.86
C ALA A 16 -7.47 -15.34 1.72
N VAL A 17 -8.18 -14.39 1.11
CA VAL A 17 -7.57 -13.39 0.26
C VAL A 17 -6.62 -12.63 1.17
N GLN A 18 -5.35 -12.97 1.12
CA GLN A 18 -4.30 -12.09 1.57
C GLN A 18 -4.33 -10.90 0.63
N THR A 19 -4.97 -9.81 1.07
CA THR A 19 -4.82 -8.50 0.46
C THR A 19 -3.37 -8.08 0.68
N HIS A 20 -2.48 -8.49 -0.20
CA HIS A 20 -1.26 -7.72 -0.44
C HIS A 20 -1.75 -6.39 -1.01
N ALA A 21 -2.03 -5.43 -0.13
CA ALA A 21 -2.06 -4.04 -0.53
C ALA A 21 -0.62 -3.76 -0.97
N GLU A 22 -0.34 -3.78 -2.27
CA GLU A 22 0.83 -3.07 -2.76
C GLU A 22 0.51 -1.60 -2.53
N THR A 23 1.07 -1.03 -1.47
CA THR A 23 0.85 0.35 -1.11
C THR A 23 1.51 1.24 -2.15
N MET A 24 0.79 1.49 -3.25
CA MET A 24 1.22 2.40 -4.30
C MET A 24 0.79 3.81 -3.91
N VAL A 25 1.76 4.71 -3.77
CA VAL A 25 1.50 6.14 -3.61
C VAL A 25 1.07 6.69 -4.96
N GLU A 26 -0.14 7.24 -5.02
CA GLU A 26 -0.69 7.87 -6.23
C GLU A 26 -0.37 9.37 -6.20
N ASP A 27 0.39 9.82 -7.20
CA ASP A 27 0.64 11.24 -7.47
C ASP A 27 -0.67 11.84 -8.01
N THR A 28 -1.46 12.43 -7.11
CA THR A 28 -2.82 12.89 -7.38
C THR A 28 -2.81 14.22 -8.14
N ASP A 29 -1.82 15.07 -7.86
CA ASP A 29 -1.67 16.36 -8.53
C ASP A 29 -0.84 16.31 -9.82
N GLY A 30 -0.12 15.20 -10.05
CA GLY A 30 0.65 14.92 -11.25
C GLY A 30 1.93 15.75 -11.35
N ASN A 31 2.46 16.22 -10.24
CA ASN A 31 3.62 17.11 -10.22
C ASN A 31 4.98 16.36 -10.28
N GLY A 32 4.98 15.03 -10.11
CA GLY A 32 6.16 14.16 -10.12
C GLY A 32 6.85 13.96 -8.76
N ALA A 33 6.23 14.47 -7.70
CA ALA A 33 6.59 14.31 -6.29
C ALA A 33 5.33 13.95 -5.49
N TYR A 34 5.51 13.64 -4.21
CA TYR A 34 4.45 13.17 -3.33
C TYR A 34 4.38 14.04 -2.08
N SER A 35 3.27 14.73 -1.91
CA SER A 35 3.04 15.55 -0.72
C SER A 35 2.70 14.68 0.50
N MET A 36 2.80 15.25 1.70
CA MET A 36 2.42 14.58 2.95
C MET A 36 0.99 13.99 2.89
N ASP A 37 0.04 14.74 2.33
CA ASP A 37 -1.36 14.28 2.21
C ASP A 37 -1.49 13.04 1.31
N GLU A 38 -0.68 12.93 0.26
CA GLU A 38 -0.68 11.79 -0.67
C GLU A 38 0.05 10.59 -0.06
N MET A 39 1.18 10.85 0.59
CA MET A 39 1.94 9.86 1.33
C MET A 39 1.10 9.26 2.46
N THR A 40 0.35 10.07 3.22
CA THR A 40 -0.54 9.58 4.30
C THR A 40 -1.79 8.88 3.78
N ALA A 41 -2.23 9.19 2.55
CA ALA A 41 -3.31 8.45 1.90
C ALA A 41 -2.90 6.99 1.58
N ALA A 42 -1.64 6.79 1.20
CA ALA A 42 -1.08 5.47 0.94
C ALA A 42 -0.59 4.79 2.24
N TYR A 43 0.14 5.53 3.06
CA TYR A 43 0.74 5.10 4.33
C TYR A 43 0.10 5.85 5.50
N PRO A 44 -1.07 5.42 6.00
CA PRO A 44 -1.75 6.10 7.10
C PRO A 44 -0.96 6.06 8.43
N GLU A 45 0.07 5.22 8.52
CA GLU A 45 0.99 5.16 9.66
C GLU A 45 2.24 6.04 9.48
N LEU A 46 2.42 6.66 8.32
CA LEU A 46 3.52 7.60 8.07
C LEU A 46 3.38 8.81 8.98
N THR A 47 4.46 9.11 9.69
CA THR A 47 4.53 10.30 10.56
C THR A 47 5.24 11.45 9.85
N GLU A 48 5.09 12.66 10.42
CA GLU A 48 5.84 13.84 9.98
C GLU A 48 7.35 13.63 10.06
N ASP A 49 7.81 12.91 11.10
CA ASP A 49 9.22 12.57 11.25
C ASP A 49 9.71 11.62 10.13
N ASP A 50 8.92 10.61 9.76
CA ASP A 50 9.26 9.70 8.65
C ASP A 50 9.31 10.45 7.31
N PHE A 51 8.35 11.35 7.07
CA PHE A 51 8.35 12.16 5.86
C PHE A 51 9.58 13.07 5.78
N VAL A 52 9.94 13.73 6.88
CA VAL A 52 11.15 14.58 6.94
C VAL A 52 12.43 13.75 6.80
N GLU A 53 12.42 12.48 7.22
CA GLU A 53 13.54 11.56 6.98
C GLU A 53 13.68 11.19 5.50
N ILE A 54 12.55 11.12 4.77
CA ILE A 54 12.53 10.83 3.33
C ILE A 54 12.81 12.09 2.49
N ASP A 55 12.31 13.26 2.91
CA ASP A 55 12.55 14.59 2.30
C ASP A 55 13.96 15.08 2.63
N THR A 56 14.95 14.44 2.02
CA THR A 56 16.37 14.71 2.28
C THR A 56 16.82 16.06 1.73
N ASP A 57 16.13 16.58 0.72
CA ASP A 57 16.42 17.89 0.13
C ASP A 57 15.63 19.03 0.78
N ALA A 58 14.72 18.71 1.71
CA ALA A 58 13.86 19.64 2.43
C ALA A 58 13.05 20.54 1.49
N SER A 59 12.61 19.97 0.36
CA SER A 59 11.78 20.66 -0.62
C SER A 59 10.33 20.79 -0.14
N GLY A 60 9.90 19.94 0.79
CA GLY A 60 8.54 19.86 1.32
C GLY A 60 7.67 18.82 0.63
N ASP A 61 8.17 18.11 -0.38
CA ASP A 61 7.51 17.04 -1.12
C ASP A 61 8.50 15.90 -1.37
N ILE A 62 8.05 14.64 -1.34
CA ILE A 62 8.92 13.50 -1.62
C ILE A 62 9.06 13.32 -3.13
N SER A 63 10.23 13.56 -3.68
CA SER A 63 10.48 13.27 -5.09
C SER A 63 10.39 11.77 -5.39
N THR A 64 10.14 11.39 -6.65
CA THR A 64 10.16 9.97 -7.06
C THR A 64 11.48 9.27 -6.71
N GLU A 65 12.59 10.01 -6.76
CA GLU A 65 13.93 9.53 -6.39
C GLU A 65 14.01 9.21 -4.89
N GLU A 66 13.51 10.11 -4.04
CA GLU A 66 13.46 9.91 -2.58
C GLU A 66 12.50 8.81 -2.16
N LEU A 67 11.32 8.71 -2.81
CA LEU A 67 10.39 7.61 -2.58
C LEU A 67 11.03 6.25 -2.89
N THR A 68 11.79 6.18 -3.98
CA THR A 68 12.54 4.98 -4.36
C THR A 68 13.59 4.65 -3.30
N LEU A 69 14.40 5.65 -2.89
CA LEU A 69 15.41 5.47 -1.85
C LEU A 69 14.80 5.05 -0.51
N ALA A 70 13.65 5.59 -0.15
CA ALA A 70 12.94 5.25 1.09
C ALA A 70 12.42 3.81 1.07
N THR A 71 11.88 3.37 -0.08
CA THR A 71 11.46 1.99 -0.29
C THR A 71 12.67 1.04 -0.25
N GLU A 72 13.79 1.41 -0.89
CA GLU A 72 15.03 0.62 -0.89
C GLU A 72 15.71 0.57 0.48
N SER A 73 15.63 1.66 1.25
CA SER A 73 16.17 1.75 2.61
C SER A 73 15.29 1.06 3.65
N GLY A 74 14.07 0.64 3.26
CA GLY A 74 13.10 0.03 4.15
C GLY A 74 12.38 1.01 5.07
N LEU A 75 12.55 2.32 4.86
CA LEU A 75 11.77 3.38 5.54
C LEU A 75 10.29 3.27 5.16
N LEU A 76 10.02 2.99 3.89
CA LEU A 76 8.69 2.62 3.39
C LEU A 76 8.63 1.10 3.22
N SER A 77 8.39 0.40 4.34
CA SER A 77 8.14 -1.04 4.33
C SER A 77 6.65 -1.32 4.47
N ASN A 78 6.11 -2.11 3.55
CA ASN A 78 4.71 -2.55 3.50
C ASN A 78 4.36 -3.65 4.51
#